data_AF-E9KFI4-F1
#
_entry.id   AF-E9KFI4-F1
#
_cell.length_a   1.000
_cell.length_b   1.000
_cell.length_c   1.000
_cell.angle_alpha   90.00
_cell.angle_beta   90.00
_cell.angle_gamma   90.00
#
_symmetry.space_group_name_H-M   'P 1'
#
loop_
_entity.id
_entity.type
_entity.pdbx_description
1 polymer ?
#
loop_
_entity_poly.entity_id
_entity_poly.type
_entity_poly.pdbx_seq_one_letter_code
_entity_poly.pdbx_strand_id
1 'polypeptide(L)'
;GGYYTTTVEGYIPSNGRGIQGATSHCLGQNFSKMFDITVENPEKKGEKIHVWQNSWGLSTRVIGVMVMIHGDDKGLVLPPRIAKTQVILIAVGITAKTTPEDREKLEGKTDDLRNELRKAGLRAESDLREGYTPA
;
A
#
# COMPACT_ATOMS: atom_id res chain seq x y z
N GLY A 1 7.91 -23.80 17.38
CA GLY A 1 7.46 -22.87 18.43
C GLY A 1 5.95 -22.84 18.56
N GLY A 2 5.22 -22.59 17.47
CA GLY A 2 3.74 -22.69 17.46
C GLY A 2 3.20 -24.08 17.13
N TYR A 3 1.87 -24.21 17.15
CA TYR A 3 1.11 -25.41 16.82
C TYR A 3 1.00 -25.62 15.30
N TYR A 4 0.63 -24.57 14.56
CA TYR A 4 0.69 -24.55 13.09
C TYR A 4 0.89 -23.13 12.56
N THR A 5 1.22 -23.01 11.28
CA THR A 5 1.38 -21.72 10.58
C THR A 5 0.60 -21.74 9.28
N THR A 6 -0.10 -20.64 9.02
CA THR A 6 -0.77 -20.34 7.75
C THR A 6 -0.07 -19.16 7.08
N THR A 7 -0.17 -19.08 5.76
CA THR A 7 0.54 -18.07 4.98
C THR A 7 -0.21 -17.71 3.70
N VAL A 8 0.09 -16.52 3.18
CA VAL A 8 -0.31 -16.09 1.84
C VAL A 8 0.93 -16.02 0.97
N GLU A 9 0.93 -16.79 -0.11
CA GLU A 9 2.04 -16.90 -1.05
C GLU A 9 1.77 -16.07 -2.30
N GLY A 10 2.78 -15.33 -2.75
CA GLY A 10 2.81 -14.64 -4.03
C GLY A 10 3.73 -15.34 -5.01
N TYR A 11 3.52 -15.11 -6.30
CA TYR A 11 4.42 -15.55 -7.36
C TYR A 11 5.00 -14.33 -8.08
N ILE A 12 6.31 -14.35 -8.32
CA ILE A 12 7.03 -13.27 -9.02
C ILE A 12 7.33 -13.73 -10.45
N PRO A 13 6.63 -13.21 -11.48
CA PRO A 13 6.76 -13.69 -12.84
C PRO A 13 8.15 -13.46 -13.45
N SER A 14 8.80 -12.34 -13.12
CA SER A 14 10.08 -11.93 -13.71
C SER A 14 11.26 -12.85 -13.38
N ASN A 15 11.17 -13.64 -12.31
CA ASN A 15 12.21 -14.59 -11.92
C ASN A 15 11.70 -16.00 -11.61
N GLY A 16 10.39 -16.23 -11.75
CA GLY A 16 9.76 -17.54 -11.53
C GLY A 16 9.76 -18.04 -10.09
N ARG A 17 9.88 -17.16 -9.09
CA ARG A 17 10.00 -17.56 -7.66
C ARG A 17 8.74 -17.25 -6.86
N GLY A 18 8.44 -18.13 -5.91
CA GLY A 18 7.45 -17.88 -4.86
C GLY A 18 7.98 -16.91 -3.79
N ILE A 19 7.08 -16.18 -3.15
CA ILE A 19 7.38 -15.26 -2.06
C ILE A 19 6.29 -15.28 -0.99
N GLN A 20 6.69 -15.55 0.24
CA GLN A 20 5.80 -15.43 1.39
C GLN A 20 5.48 -13.96 1.67
N GLY A 21 4.21 -13.59 1.54
CA GLY A 21 3.71 -12.22 1.70
C GLY A 21 3.41 -11.85 3.16
N ALA A 22 2.80 -12.77 3.91
CA ALA A 22 2.50 -12.60 5.34
C ALA A 22 2.32 -13.97 6.03
N THR A 23 2.38 -13.97 7.35
CA THR A 23 2.20 -15.18 8.18
C THR A 23 1.16 -14.98 9.26
N SER A 24 0.47 -16.06 9.60
CA SER A 24 -0.40 -16.15 10.77
C SER A 24 -0.18 -17.50 11.46
N HIS A 25 0.25 -17.44 12.71
CA HIS A 25 0.65 -18.56 13.53
C HIS A 25 -0.43 -18.85 14.58
N CYS A 26 -0.87 -20.11 14.65
CA CYS A 26 -1.51 -20.62 15.84
C CYS A 26 -0.41 -21.13 16.76
N LEU A 27 -0.21 -20.48 17.91
CA LEU A 27 0.84 -20.82 18.85
C LEU A 27 0.42 -21.94 19.82
N GLY A 28 -0.87 -22.25 19.85
CA GLY A 28 -1.45 -23.16 20.82
C GLY A 28 -1.26 -22.63 22.24
N GLN A 29 -0.86 -23.52 23.13
CA GLN A 29 -0.49 -23.19 24.52
C GLN A 29 1.03 -23.24 24.75
N ASN A 30 1.84 -23.33 23.70
CA ASN A 30 3.29 -23.54 23.86
C ASN A 30 3.95 -22.36 24.61
N PHE A 31 3.60 -21.13 24.21
CA PHE A 31 4.15 -19.91 24.82
C PHE A 31 3.49 -19.61 26.17
N SER A 32 2.19 -19.85 26.32
CA SER A 32 1.51 -19.62 27.59
C SER A 32 2.00 -20.56 28.68
N LYS A 33 2.43 -21.78 28.35
CA LYS A 33 3.16 -22.67 29.27
C LYS A 33 4.55 -22.15 29.60
N MET A 34 5.29 -21.69 28.58
CA MET A 34 6.67 -21.19 28.75
C MET A 34 6.74 -19.93 29.62
N PHE A 35 5.73 -19.06 29.55
CA PHE A 35 5.67 -17.77 30.26
C PHE A 35 4.64 -17.75 31.40
N ASP A 36 4.12 -18.90 31.82
CA ASP A 36 3.09 -19.06 32.86
C ASP A 36 1.87 -18.13 32.72
N ILE A 37 1.39 -17.98 31.49
CA ILE A 37 0.21 -17.17 31.18
C ILE A 37 -1.04 -18.03 31.37
N THR A 38 -1.78 -17.78 32.44
CA THR A 38 -2.95 -18.57 32.84
C THR A 38 -4.15 -17.68 33.20
N VAL A 39 -5.35 -18.26 33.11
CA VAL A 39 -6.62 -17.68 33.60
C VAL A 39 -7.36 -18.70 34.46
N GLU A 40 -8.27 -18.27 35.33
CA GLU A 40 -9.13 -19.19 36.10
C GLU A 40 -10.16 -19.87 35.20
N ASN A 41 -10.42 -21.14 35.45
CA ASN A 41 -11.46 -21.89 34.76
C ASN A 41 -12.85 -21.50 35.30
N PRO A 42 -13.75 -20.93 34.48
CA PRO A 42 -15.10 -20.55 34.93
C PRO A 42 -15.96 -21.76 35.32
N GLU A 43 -15.68 -22.95 34.79
CA GLU A 43 -16.42 -24.18 35.09
C GLU A 43 -15.89 -24.89 36.34
N LYS A 44 -14.65 -24.62 36.76
CA LYS A 44 -13.96 -25.29 37.85
C LYS A 44 -13.17 -24.29 38.69
N LYS A 45 -13.82 -23.77 39.73
CA LYS A 45 -13.24 -22.81 40.68
C LYS A 45 -11.91 -23.32 41.26
N GLY A 46 -10.85 -22.54 41.11
CA GLY A 46 -9.50 -22.87 41.60
C GLY A 46 -8.61 -23.61 40.60
N GLU A 47 -9.14 -24.07 39.46
CA GLU A 47 -8.31 -24.59 38.36
C GLU A 47 -7.81 -23.43 37.48
N LYS A 48 -6.51 -23.45 37.14
CA LYS A 48 -5.90 -22.54 36.18
C LYS A 48 -5.75 -23.23 34.82
N ILE A 49 -6.12 -22.53 33.75
CA ILE A 49 -5.97 -23.00 32.37
C ILE A 49 -5.01 -22.10 31.60
N HIS A 50 -4.13 -22.69 30.80
CA HIS A 50 -3.24 -21.94 29.91
C HIS A 50 -4.01 -21.38 28.72
N VAL A 51 -3.76 -20.11 28.39
CA VAL A 51 -4.43 -19.45 27.27
C VAL A 51 -3.94 -19.98 25.93
N TRP A 52 -4.83 -19.99 24.94
CA TRP A 52 -4.47 -20.21 23.54
C TRP A 52 -4.01 -18.89 22.92
N GLN A 53 -2.90 -18.94 22.18
CA GLN A 53 -2.28 -17.75 21.61
C GLN A 53 -2.11 -17.84 20.10
N ASN A 54 -2.11 -16.67 19.47
CA ASN A 54 -1.90 -16.48 18.05
C ASN A 54 -0.87 -15.36 17.89
N SER A 55 -0.09 -15.39 16.82
CA SER A 55 0.67 -14.22 16.36
C SER A 55 0.61 -14.12 14.84
N TRP A 56 0.75 -12.92 14.30
CA TRP A 56 0.67 -12.69 12.86
C TRP A 56 1.55 -11.51 12.49
N GLY A 57 2.08 -11.54 11.27
CA GLY A 57 3.09 -10.61 10.82
C GLY A 57 2.91 -10.24 9.35
N LEU A 58 2.99 -8.93 9.09
CA LEU A 58 3.08 -8.34 7.76
C LEU A 58 4.14 -7.25 7.83
N SER A 59 4.99 -7.16 6.80
CA SER A 59 6.09 -6.19 6.76
C SER A 59 6.04 -5.36 5.48
N THR A 60 6.94 -4.39 5.38
CA THR A 60 7.13 -3.56 4.17
C THR A 60 7.56 -4.37 2.94
N ARG A 61 7.84 -5.68 3.08
CA ARG A 61 7.99 -6.62 1.96
C ARG A 61 6.86 -6.48 0.93
N VAL A 62 5.64 -6.18 1.36
CA VAL A 62 4.49 -5.99 0.45
C VAL A 62 4.72 -4.89 -0.59
N ILE A 63 5.53 -3.87 -0.28
CA ILE A 63 5.91 -2.82 -1.23
C ILE A 63 6.82 -3.41 -2.30
N GLY A 64 7.83 -4.20 -1.92
CA GLY A 64 8.72 -4.88 -2.87
C GLY A 64 7.94 -5.86 -3.76
N VAL A 65 6.99 -6.62 -3.19
CA VAL A 65 6.10 -7.50 -3.95
C VAL A 65 5.28 -6.71 -4.98
N MET A 66 4.69 -5.58 -4.58
CA MET A 66 3.96 -4.70 -5.48
C MET A 66 4.84 -4.21 -6.64
N VAL A 67 6.07 -3.77 -6.36
CA VAL A 67 7.04 -3.34 -7.40
C VAL A 67 7.33 -4.48 -8.38
N MET A 68 7.64 -5.67 -7.86
CA MET A 68 8.04 -6.82 -8.69
C MET A 68 6.90 -7.39 -9.53
N ILE A 69 5.65 -7.21 -9.11
CA ILE A 69 4.46 -7.73 -9.81
C ILE A 69 3.92 -6.73 -10.83
N HIS A 70 3.85 -5.44 -10.48
CA HIS A 70 3.20 -4.43 -11.32
C HIS A 70 4.17 -3.59 -12.14
N GLY A 71 5.46 -3.52 -11.79
CA GLY A 71 6.46 -2.78 -12.55
C GLY A 71 6.61 -3.29 -13.98
N ASP A 72 6.90 -2.38 -14.89
CA ASP A 72 7.11 -2.65 -16.31
C ASP A 72 8.40 -1.99 -16.82
N ASP A 73 8.67 -2.09 -18.12
CA ASP A 73 9.87 -1.52 -18.75
C ASP A 73 9.93 0.01 -18.71
N LYS A 74 8.81 0.69 -18.38
CA LYS A 74 8.73 2.14 -18.18
C LYS A 74 8.91 2.54 -16.72
N GLY A 75 8.86 1.59 -15.80
CA GLY A 75 9.16 1.77 -14.38
C GLY A 75 8.03 1.33 -13.45
N LEU A 76 7.75 2.17 -12.45
CA LEU A 76 6.81 1.83 -11.37
C LEU A 76 5.35 2.01 -11.81
N VAL A 77 4.54 0.97 -11.64
CA VAL A 77 3.07 1.05 -11.77
C VAL A 77 2.45 0.92 -10.38
N LEU A 78 1.88 2.02 -9.86
CA LEU A 78 1.24 2.04 -8.55
C LEU A 78 -0.23 1.59 -8.65
N PRO A 79 -0.67 0.59 -7.87
CA PRO A 79 -2.09 0.25 -7.78
C PRO A 79 -2.91 1.46 -7.29
N PRO A 80 -4.03 1.83 -7.96
CA PRO A 80 -4.74 3.08 -7.69
C PRO A 80 -5.23 3.28 -6.26
N ARG A 81 -5.44 2.20 -5.48
CA ARG A 81 -5.89 2.28 -4.08
C ARG A 81 -4.81 2.75 -3.11
N ILE A 82 -3.53 2.57 -3.45
CA ILE A 82 -2.38 2.92 -2.60
C ILE A 82 -1.48 4.01 -3.21
N ALA A 83 -1.74 4.43 -4.45
CA ALA A 83 -1.04 5.54 -5.07
C ALA A 83 -1.28 6.85 -4.30
N LYS A 84 -0.24 7.53 -3.81
CA LYS A 84 -0.38 8.83 -3.12
C LYS A 84 -1.08 9.86 -4.02
N THR A 85 -0.59 9.99 -5.25
CA THR A 85 -1.19 10.77 -6.33
C THR A 85 -1.74 9.78 -7.35
N GLN A 86 -3.06 9.79 -7.57
CA GLN A 86 -3.72 8.92 -8.55
C GLN A 86 -3.75 9.55 -9.93
N VAL A 87 -3.91 10.87 -9.99
CA VAL A 87 -3.99 11.64 -11.24
C VAL A 87 -3.05 12.82 -11.13
N ILE A 88 -2.16 12.98 -12.11
CA ILE A 88 -1.31 14.15 -12.26
C ILE A 88 -1.77 14.90 -13.51
N LEU A 89 -2.08 16.18 -13.36
CA LEU A 89 -2.46 17.05 -14.46
C LEU A 89 -1.25 17.87 -14.88
N ILE A 90 -0.91 17.84 -16.17
CA ILE A 90 0.22 18.56 -16.75
C ILE A 90 -0.33 19.43 -17.88
N ALA A 91 -0.08 20.74 -17.80
CA ALA A 91 -0.43 21.67 -18.87
C ALA A 91 0.52 21.46 -20.06
N VAL A 92 -0.03 21.27 -21.27
CA VAL A 92 0.72 21.04 -22.50
C VAL A 92 0.47 22.15 -23.51
N GLY A 93 1.38 22.32 -24.49
CA GLY A 93 1.23 23.31 -25.55
C GLY A 93 1.63 24.75 -25.19
N ILE A 94 2.33 24.94 -24.05
CA ILE A 94 2.96 26.22 -23.71
C ILE A 94 4.22 26.36 -24.56
N THR A 95 4.26 27.39 -25.41
CA THR A 95 5.36 27.67 -26.33
C THR A 95 5.87 29.10 -26.14
N ALA A 96 6.97 29.45 -26.81
CA ALA A 96 7.49 30.83 -26.81
C ALA A 96 6.50 31.88 -27.36
N LYS A 97 5.44 31.44 -28.04
CA LYS A 97 4.38 32.32 -28.58
C LYS A 97 3.17 32.44 -27.66
N THR A 98 3.10 31.64 -26.60
CA THR A 98 1.98 31.67 -25.66
C THR A 98 2.07 32.95 -24.83
N THR A 99 1.00 33.74 -24.85
CA THR A 99 0.94 34.97 -24.05
C THR A 99 0.82 34.63 -22.56
N PRO A 100 1.24 35.53 -21.66
CA PRO A 100 1.02 35.34 -20.22
C PRO A 100 -0.44 35.09 -19.87
N GLU A 101 -1.38 35.79 -20.53
CA GLU A 101 -2.81 35.63 -20.30
C GLU A 101 -3.34 34.26 -20.74
N ASP A 102 -2.91 33.76 -21.90
CA ASP A 102 -3.32 32.43 -22.39
C ASP A 102 -2.75 31.33 -21.48
N ARG A 103 -1.54 31.54 -20.96
CA ARG A 103 -0.91 30.63 -20.02
C ARG A 103 -1.67 30.58 -18.69
N GLU A 104 -1.96 31.73 -18.09
CA GLU A 104 -2.74 31.80 -16.84
C GLU A 104 -4.11 31.14 -17.01
N LYS A 105 -4.76 31.33 -18.16
CA LYS A 105 -6.04 30.68 -18.47
C LYS A 105 -5.92 29.16 -18.55
N LEU A 106 -4.86 28.63 -19.17
CA LEU A 106 -4.61 27.19 -19.28
C LEU A 106 -4.31 26.56 -17.91
N GLU A 107 -3.44 27.19 -17.13
CA GLU A 107 -3.08 26.75 -15.78
C GLU A 107 -4.30 26.83 -14.85
N GLY A 108 -5.10 27.89 -14.93
CA GLY A 108 -6.36 28.03 -14.20
C GLY A 108 -7.37 26.93 -14.54
N LYS A 109 -7.52 26.58 -15.82
CA LYS A 109 -8.38 25.45 -16.23
C LYS A 109 -7.85 24.10 -15.75
N THR A 110 -6.54 23.94 -15.68
CA THR A 110 -5.91 22.74 -15.13
C THR A 110 -6.21 22.61 -13.63
N ASP A 111 -6.18 23.71 -12.88
CA ASP A 111 -6.53 23.72 -11.46
C ASP A 111 -8.03 23.49 -11.22
N ASP A 112 -8.90 24.08 -12.06
CA ASP A 112 -10.35 23.81 -12.05
C ASP A 112 -10.61 22.30 -12.15
N LEU A 113 -10.00 21.63 -13.13
CA LEU A 113 -10.18 20.19 -13.35
C LEU A 113 -9.62 19.37 -12.18
N ARG A 114 -8.47 19.76 -11.62
CA ARG A 114 -7.93 19.14 -10.39
C ARG A 114 -8.97 19.20 -9.27
N ASN A 115 -9.63 20.34 -9.09
CA ASN A 115 -10.64 20.54 -8.06
C ASN A 115 -11.89 19.67 -8.29
N GLU A 116 -12.34 19.53 -9.53
CA GLU A 116 -13.43 18.63 -9.89
C GLU A 116 -13.11 17.17 -9.57
N LEU A 117 -11.91 16.70 -9.95
CA LEU A 117 -11.45 15.34 -9.65
C LEU A 117 -11.36 15.09 -8.13
N ARG A 118 -10.86 16.06 -7.36
CA ARG A 118 -10.83 15.98 -5.90
C ARG A 118 -12.22 15.94 -5.28
N LYS A 119 -13.18 16.72 -5.80
CA LYS A 119 -14.59 16.66 -5.39
C LYS A 119 -15.22 15.30 -5.67
N ALA A 120 -14.79 14.63 -6.75
CA ALA A 120 -15.19 13.26 -7.07
C ALA A 120 -14.47 12.17 -6.22
N GLY A 121 -13.61 12.57 -5.28
CA GLY A 121 -12.92 11.66 -4.35
C GLY A 121 -11.57 11.12 -4.86
N LEU A 122 -11.04 11.66 -5.96
CA LEU A 122 -9.73 11.28 -6.50
C LEU A 122 -8.59 12.09 -5.88
N ARG A 123 -7.44 11.44 -5.67
CA ARG A 123 -6.20 12.10 -5.24
C ARG A 123 -5.49 12.69 -6.46
N ALA A 124 -5.93 13.88 -6.87
CA ALA A 124 -5.40 14.58 -8.02
C ALA A 124 -4.49 15.75 -7.64
N GLU A 125 -3.39 15.93 -8.37
CA GLU A 125 -2.49 17.08 -8.27
C GLU A 125 -2.19 17.68 -9.65
N SER A 126 -1.80 18.94 -9.70
CA SER A 126 -1.40 19.66 -10.90
C SER A 126 0.10 19.98 -10.85
N ASP A 127 0.84 19.63 -11.90
CA ASP A 127 2.24 19.99 -12.06
C ASP A 127 2.35 21.20 -12.99
N LEU A 128 2.58 22.37 -12.41
CA LEU A 128 2.70 23.66 -13.10
C LEU A 128 4.13 24.22 -13.02
N ARG A 129 5.12 23.36 -12.74
CA ARG A 129 6.51 23.78 -12.58
C ARG A 129 7.08 24.28 -13.90
N GLU A 130 7.77 25.41 -13.85
CA GLU A 130 8.53 25.94 -14.98
C GLU A 130 9.88 25.26 -15.14
N GLY A 131 10.49 25.41 -16.30
CA GLY A 131 11.85 24.92 -16.58
C GLY A 131 11.92 23.42 -16.91
N TYR A 132 10.80 22.72 -16.93
CA TYR A 132 10.69 21.33 -17.37
C TYR A 132 9.74 21.27 -18.57
N THR A 133 10.15 20.57 -19.63
CA THR A 133 9.28 20.32 -20.79
C THR A 133 8.31 19.19 -20.45
N PRO A 134 7.01 19.35 -20.75
CA PRO A 134 6.09 18.22 -20.80
C PRO A 134 6.65 17.16 -21.77
N ALA A 135 6.64 15.89 -21.35
CA ALA A 135 7.20 14.76 -22.09
C ALA A 135 6.60 14.61 -23.49
#